data_AF-A0A960DYM7-F1
#
_entry.id   AF-A0A960DYM7-F1
#
_cell.length_a   1.000
_cell.length_b   1.000
_cell.length_c   1.000
_cell.angle_alpha   90.00
_cell.angle_beta   90.00
_cell.angle_gamma   90.00
#
_symmetry.space_group_name_H-M   'P 1'
#
loop_
_entity.id
_entity.type
_entity.pdbx_description
1 polymer ?
#
loop_
_entity_poly.entity_id
_entity_poly.type
_entity_poly.pdbx_seq_one_letter_code
_entity_poly.pdbx_strand_id
1 'polypeptide(L)'
;MADIDIGMGKTGRRAYGLDDLALVPSRRTRDPEDIDLSWEIDAFTAELPIMASAMDSVVSPASAIAIGELGGIGVLALEGLWTRYDDPEPLLAEIGTLADDVATARLQELYAEPIKPELIRDRIKEIRGAGVTSCAAITPQRLPTYAEALLAAELDLLVVQGSVVSAEHVTRDGDPLNLKTFVRRFDIPVIVGGCASERAARHLMRTGAAGILVGVGAGATSTTRTVLGVGTAQATAIADARAARTQHLDETGVYVHLIADGGIRTGG
;
A
#
# COMPACT_ATOMS: atom_id res chain seq x y z
N MET A 1 -20.92 -9.45 -16.11
CA MET A 1 -21.41 -9.67 -14.73
C MET A 1 -22.84 -9.14 -14.69
N ALA A 2 -23.81 -9.87 -14.15
CA ALA A 2 -25.19 -9.38 -14.15
C ALA A 2 -25.33 -8.26 -13.13
N ASP A 3 -25.75 -7.09 -13.61
CA ASP A 3 -26.17 -5.99 -12.75
C ASP A 3 -27.48 -6.35 -12.05
N ILE A 4 -27.65 -5.90 -10.82
CA ILE A 4 -28.86 -6.09 -10.02
C ILE A 4 -29.62 -4.77 -9.98
N ASP A 5 -30.93 -4.82 -10.17
CA ASP A 5 -31.79 -3.65 -9.96
C ASP A 5 -31.86 -3.32 -8.46
N ILE A 6 -31.37 -2.13 -8.09
CA ILE A 6 -31.51 -1.58 -6.74
C ILE A 6 -32.88 -0.90 -6.60
N GLY A 7 -33.33 -0.26 -7.68
CA GLY A 7 -34.61 0.43 -7.79
C GLY A 7 -34.82 0.95 -9.20
N MET A 8 -35.94 1.64 -9.44
CA MET A 8 -36.27 2.17 -10.76
C MET A 8 -35.16 3.09 -11.29
N GLY A 9 -34.52 2.71 -12.40
CA GLY A 9 -33.44 3.48 -13.02
C GLY A 9 -32.09 3.42 -12.31
N LYS A 10 -31.91 2.54 -11.31
CA LYS A 10 -30.63 2.36 -10.61
C LYS A 10 -30.26 0.89 -10.49
N THR A 11 -29.09 0.57 -11.02
CA THR A 11 -28.48 -0.75 -10.89
C THR A 11 -27.24 -0.73 -10.00
N GLY A 12 -26.87 -1.90 -9.51
CA GLY A 12 -25.66 -2.16 -8.77
C GLY A 12 -24.95 -3.39 -9.32
N ARG A 13 -23.63 -3.32 -9.40
CA ARG A 13 -22.81 -4.47 -9.73
C ARG A 13 -22.66 -5.37 -8.50
N ARG A 14 -22.97 -6.66 -8.62
CA ARG A 14 -22.63 -7.67 -7.60
C ARG A 14 -21.11 -7.75 -7.44
N ALA A 15 -20.60 -7.77 -6.22
CA ALA A 15 -19.20 -7.99 -5.90
C ALA A 15 -19.06 -9.04 -4.79
N TYR A 16 -17.88 -9.64 -4.70
CA TYR A 16 -17.53 -10.75 -3.80
C TYR A 16 -16.27 -10.40 -2.99
N GLY A 17 -16.29 -10.70 -1.70
CA GLY A 17 -15.15 -10.69 -0.79
C GLY A 17 -14.31 -11.96 -0.93
N LEU A 18 -13.21 -12.05 -0.17
CA LEU A 18 -12.36 -13.24 -0.17
C LEU A 18 -13.09 -14.44 0.46
N ASP A 19 -13.82 -14.23 1.55
CA ASP A 19 -14.60 -15.27 2.25
C ASP A 19 -15.76 -15.84 1.42
N ASP A 20 -16.17 -15.17 0.34
CA ASP A 20 -17.22 -15.66 -0.57
C ASP A 20 -16.68 -16.72 -1.54
N LEU A 21 -15.37 -16.99 -1.53
CA LEU A 21 -14.65 -17.82 -2.50
C LEU A 21 -13.85 -18.92 -1.81
N ALA A 22 -13.58 -19.99 -2.56
CA ALA A 22 -12.65 -21.05 -2.18
C ALA A 22 -11.86 -21.52 -3.41
N LEU A 23 -10.61 -21.92 -3.20
CA LEU A 23 -9.80 -22.54 -4.25
C LEU A 23 -10.30 -23.95 -4.53
N VAL A 24 -10.44 -24.29 -5.81
CA VAL A 24 -10.84 -25.64 -6.24
C VAL A 24 -9.59 -26.45 -6.57
N PRO A 25 -9.32 -27.56 -5.86
CA PRO A 25 -8.23 -28.46 -6.22
C PRO A 25 -8.39 -28.98 -7.64
N SER A 26 -7.28 -29.14 -8.35
CA SER A 26 -7.29 -29.62 -9.73
C SER A 26 -6.45 -30.90 -9.88
N ARG A 27 -5.82 -31.09 -11.04
CA ARG A 27 -5.43 -32.40 -11.56
C ARG A 27 -4.26 -33.07 -10.84
N ARG A 28 -3.32 -32.30 -10.28
CA ARG A 28 -2.08 -32.82 -9.68
C ARG A 28 -1.75 -32.04 -8.42
N THR A 29 -1.34 -32.76 -7.38
CA THR A 29 -0.72 -32.20 -6.17
C THR A 29 0.79 -32.11 -6.38
N ARG A 30 1.43 -31.22 -5.61
CA ARG A 30 2.88 -31.09 -5.48
C ARG A 30 3.22 -31.06 -4.01
N ASP A 31 4.45 -31.42 -3.68
CA ASP A 31 4.93 -31.28 -2.32
C ASP A 31 5.10 -29.77 -1.99
N PRO A 32 4.72 -29.30 -0.79
CA PRO A 32 4.85 -27.90 -0.42
C PRO A 32 6.26 -27.33 -0.59
N GLU A 33 7.28 -28.17 -0.40
CA GLU A 33 8.69 -27.84 -0.54
C GLU A 33 9.11 -27.53 -1.99
N ASP A 34 8.31 -27.94 -2.98
CA ASP A 34 8.54 -27.67 -4.41
C ASP A 34 7.93 -26.33 -4.87
N ILE A 35 7.26 -25.59 -3.98
CA ILE A 35 6.58 -24.34 -4.31
C ILE A 35 7.53 -23.17 -4.15
N ASP A 36 7.78 -22.48 -5.25
CA ASP A 36 8.50 -21.20 -5.25
C ASP A 36 7.57 -20.07 -4.79
N LEU A 37 7.94 -19.45 -3.68
CA LEU A 37 7.24 -18.29 -3.09
C LEU A 37 7.92 -16.97 -3.42
N SER A 38 9.05 -16.99 -4.12
CA SER A 38 9.81 -15.78 -4.42
C SER A 38 8.97 -14.79 -5.20
N TRP A 39 9.18 -13.52 -4.86
CA TRP A 39 8.54 -12.40 -5.52
C TRP A 39 9.60 -11.43 -6.01
N GLU A 40 9.70 -11.32 -7.33
CA GLU A 40 10.53 -10.35 -8.02
C GLU A 40 9.71 -9.11 -8.35
N ILE A 41 10.19 -7.93 -7.95
CA ILE A 41 9.66 -6.62 -8.36
C ILE A 41 10.84 -5.75 -8.80
N ASP A 42 10.90 -5.49 -10.10
CA ASP A 42 12.04 -4.81 -10.73
C ASP A 42 13.37 -5.54 -10.39
N ALA A 43 14.37 -4.85 -9.86
CA ALA A 43 15.65 -5.43 -9.46
C ALA A 43 15.65 -6.10 -8.07
N PHE A 44 14.50 -6.12 -7.37
CA PHE A 44 14.41 -6.64 -6.01
C PHE A 44 13.70 -7.99 -5.95
N THR A 45 14.24 -8.88 -5.14
CA THR A 45 13.68 -10.22 -4.91
C THR A 45 13.40 -10.37 -3.42
N ALA A 46 12.15 -10.67 -3.08
CA ALA A 46 11.74 -11.13 -1.76
C ALA A 46 11.53 -12.64 -1.79
N GLU A 47 11.86 -13.35 -0.70
CA GLU A 47 11.63 -14.79 -0.59
C GLU A 47 10.15 -15.12 -0.33
N LEU A 48 9.42 -14.16 0.25
CA LEU A 48 8.00 -14.24 0.52
C LEU A 48 7.24 -13.12 -0.23
N PRO A 49 6.04 -13.40 -0.78
CA PRO A 49 5.24 -12.42 -1.48
C PRO A 49 4.40 -11.59 -0.49
N ILE A 50 5.05 -11.07 0.56
CA ILE A 50 4.40 -10.40 1.69
C ILE A 50 5.06 -9.05 1.94
N MET A 51 4.23 -7.99 1.97
CA MET A 51 4.60 -6.67 2.46
C MET A 51 3.84 -6.38 3.75
N ALA A 52 4.53 -5.89 4.77
CA ALA A 52 3.87 -5.38 5.97
C ALA A 52 3.24 -4.01 5.70
N SER A 53 2.03 -3.80 6.21
CA SER A 53 1.30 -2.54 6.05
C SER A 53 2.06 -1.37 6.69
N ALA A 54 2.10 -0.23 5.99
CA ALA A 54 2.75 0.98 6.47
C ALA A 54 1.95 1.66 7.58
N MET A 55 2.09 1.17 8.80
CA MET A 55 1.43 1.68 10.00
C MET A 55 2.41 1.66 11.16
N ASP A 56 2.43 2.70 12.00
CA ASP A 56 3.34 2.75 13.16
C ASP A 56 3.12 1.60 14.15
N SER A 57 1.88 1.11 14.24
CA SER A 57 1.51 -0.04 15.07
C SER A 57 1.96 -1.39 14.52
N VAL A 58 2.49 -1.42 13.29
CA VAL A 58 2.91 -2.64 12.58
C VAL A 58 4.40 -2.59 12.27
N VAL A 59 4.91 -1.48 11.75
CA VAL A 59 6.27 -1.36 11.24
C VAL A 59 7.04 -0.22 11.93
N SER A 60 7.91 -0.61 12.86
CA SER A 60 9.10 0.13 13.30
C SER A 60 10.32 -0.20 12.41
N PRO A 61 11.41 0.59 12.46
CA PRO A 61 12.68 0.21 11.84
C PRO A 61 13.15 -1.20 12.22
N ALA A 62 13.12 -1.54 13.52
CA ALA A 62 13.50 -2.86 14.01
C ALA A 62 12.60 -3.98 13.44
N SER A 63 11.29 -3.77 13.37
CA SER A 63 10.38 -4.78 12.79
C SER A 63 10.50 -4.87 11.27
N ALA A 64 10.82 -3.77 10.57
CA ALA A 64 11.07 -3.80 9.13
C ALA A 64 12.29 -4.67 8.81
N ILE A 65 13.34 -4.55 9.62
CA ILE A 65 14.53 -5.41 9.56
C ILE A 65 14.13 -6.87 9.79
N ALA A 66 13.42 -7.17 10.88
CA ALA A 66 13.00 -8.53 11.19
C ALA A 66 12.11 -9.16 10.10
N ILE A 67 11.21 -8.39 9.49
CA ILE A 67 10.39 -8.83 8.36
C ILE A 67 11.26 -9.13 7.13
N GLY A 68 12.25 -8.28 6.86
CA GLY A 68 13.21 -8.47 5.77
C GLY A 68 14.06 -9.72 5.94
N GLU A 69 14.55 -9.98 7.16
CA GLU A 69 15.31 -11.19 7.50
C GLU A 69 14.48 -12.48 7.38
N LEU A 70 13.15 -12.37 7.52
CA LEU A 70 12.20 -13.46 7.29
C LEU A 70 11.80 -13.60 5.81
N GLY A 71 12.35 -12.77 4.92
CA GLY A 71 12.12 -12.86 3.48
C GLY A 71 10.97 -12.00 2.94
N GLY A 72 10.30 -11.21 3.79
CA GLY A 72 9.26 -10.26 3.37
C GLY A 72 9.79 -8.84 3.16
N ILE A 73 8.88 -7.87 3.02
CA ILE A 73 9.23 -6.44 2.91
C ILE A 73 8.53 -5.65 4.00
N GLY A 74 9.28 -5.02 4.90
CA GLY A 74 8.75 -4.08 5.89
C GLY A 74 8.58 -2.69 5.28
N VAL A 75 7.38 -2.10 5.36
CA VAL A 75 7.10 -0.76 4.81
C VAL A 75 6.98 0.26 5.94
N LEU A 76 7.95 1.17 6.07
CA LEU A 76 7.92 2.21 7.09
C LEU A 76 6.92 3.32 6.73
N ALA A 77 6.05 3.72 7.66
CA ALA A 77 5.14 4.85 7.47
C ALA A 77 5.85 6.19 7.68
N LEU A 78 6.14 6.94 6.61
CA LEU A 78 6.92 8.19 6.72
C LEU A 78 6.12 9.36 7.30
N GLU A 79 4.81 9.23 7.37
CA GLU A 79 3.93 10.22 8.01
C GLU A 79 3.55 9.82 9.44
N GLY A 80 4.13 8.73 9.93
CA GLY A 80 3.95 8.21 11.28
C GLY A 80 4.82 8.89 12.33
N LEU A 81 4.86 8.31 13.53
CA LEU A 81 5.61 8.82 14.67
C LEU A 81 7.12 8.60 14.53
N TRP A 82 7.55 7.57 13.80
CA TRP A 82 8.97 7.22 13.57
C TRP A 82 9.79 8.31 12.86
N THR A 83 9.11 9.25 12.20
CA THR A 83 9.71 10.40 11.51
C THR A 83 9.31 11.75 12.12
N ARG A 84 8.59 11.75 13.25
CA ARG A 84 8.21 12.97 14.00
C ARG A 84 8.97 13.07 15.32
N TYR A 85 9.32 11.93 15.91
CA TYR A 85 9.98 11.85 17.20
C TYR A 85 11.27 11.03 17.11
N ASP A 86 12.30 11.47 17.85
CA ASP A 86 13.57 10.75 17.95
C ASP A 86 13.40 9.38 18.62
N ASP A 87 12.47 9.28 19.56
CA ASP A 87 12.05 8.04 20.21
C ASP A 87 10.51 8.00 20.35
N PRO A 88 9.80 7.34 19.42
CA PRO A 88 8.35 7.22 19.49
C PRO A 88 7.88 6.03 20.34
N GLU A 89 8.75 5.15 20.84
CA GLU A 89 8.32 3.91 21.50
C GLU A 89 7.48 4.17 22.76
N PRO A 90 7.84 5.10 23.66
CA PRO A 90 7.01 5.41 24.83
C PRO A 90 5.63 5.96 24.44
N LEU A 91 5.55 6.71 23.34
CA LEU A 91 4.31 7.29 22.84
C LEU A 91 3.40 6.22 22.24
N LEU A 92 3.97 5.28 21.48
CA LEU A 92 3.24 4.14 20.93
C LEU A 92 2.74 3.21 22.03
N ALA A 93 3.56 2.97 23.06
CA ALA A 93 3.18 2.20 24.24
C ALA A 93 2.05 2.88 25.02
N GLU A 94 2.09 4.21 25.20
CA GLU A 94 1.02 5.00 25.81
C GLU A 94 -0.30 4.79 25.03
N ILE A 95 -0.30 5.03 23.71
CA ILE A 95 -1.48 4.91 22.85
C ILE A 95 -2.11 3.52 22.99
N GLY A 96 -1.30 2.46 23.02
CA GLY A 96 -1.79 1.07 23.12
C GLY A 96 -2.55 0.75 24.41
N THR A 97 -2.52 1.62 25.41
CA THR A 97 -3.22 1.45 26.70
C THR A 97 -4.47 2.32 26.85
N LEU A 98 -4.70 3.25 25.93
CA LEU A 98 -5.82 4.19 26.00
C LEU A 98 -7.13 3.55 25.53
N ALA A 99 -8.25 4.02 26.06
CA ALA A 99 -9.58 3.72 25.52
C ALA A 99 -9.78 4.41 24.16
N ASP A 100 -10.57 3.82 23.25
CA ASP A 100 -10.72 4.26 21.86
C ASP A 100 -11.08 5.74 21.68
N ASP A 101 -11.96 6.26 22.55
CA ASP A 101 -12.43 7.65 22.55
C ASP A 101 -11.32 8.64 22.95
N VAL A 102 -10.43 8.23 23.86
CA VAL A 102 -9.26 9.01 24.29
C VAL A 102 -8.10 8.86 23.30
N ALA A 103 -7.88 7.64 22.79
CA ALA A 103 -6.80 7.31 21.86
C ALA A 103 -6.88 8.15 20.59
N THR A 104 -8.09 8.40 20.06
CA THR A 104 -8.30 9.21 18.86
C THR A 104 -7.79 10.65 19.04
N ALA A 105 -8.17 11.30 20.16
CA ALA A 105 -7.71 12.66 20.45
C ALA A 105 -6.20 12.71 20.68
N ARG A 106 -5.65 11.70 21.37
CA ARG A 106 -4.21 11.62 21.63
C ARG A 106 -3.39 11.41 20.35
N LEU A 107 -3.86 10.56 19.44
CA LEU A 107 -3.25 10.38 18.12
C LEU A 107 -3.24 11.70 17.33
N GLN A 108 -4.34 12.45 17.32
CA GLN A 108 -4.40 13.74 16.63
C GLN A 108 -3.37 14.74 17.18
N GLU A 109 -3.18 14.78 18.50
CA GLU A 109 -2.17 15.62 19.14
C GLU A 109 -0.76 15.22 18.72
N LEU A 110 -0.41 13.94 18.82
CA LEU A 110 0.92 13.43 18.48
C LEU A 110 1.26 13.58 16.99
N TYR A 111 0.28 13.37 16.10
CA TYR A 111 0.48 13.54 14.66
C TYR A 111 0.48 15.01 14.21
N ALA A 112 0.24 15.97 15.10
CA ALA A 112 0.38 17.39 14.80
C ALA A 112 1.85 17.84 14.75
N GLU A 113 2.77 17.14 15.43
CA GLU A 113 4.21 17.38 15.36
C GLU A 113 4.70 17.19 13.91
N PRO A 114 5.36 18.16 13.28
CA PRO A 114 5.78 18.03 11.88
C PRO A 114 6.73 16.86 11.64
N ILE A 115 6.65 16.27 10.45
CA ILE A 115 7.61 15.25 10.00
C ILE A 115 8.97 15.93 9.81
N LYS A 116 10.00 15.28 10.38
CA LYS A 116 11.40 15.71 10.40
C LYS A 116 12.19 15.00 9.28
N PRO A 117 12.64 15.73 8.23
CA PRO A 117 13.36 15.14 7.10
C PRO A 117 14.65 14.40 7.47
N GLU A 118 15.33 14.81 8.54
CA GLU A 118 16.48 14.12 9.12
C GLU A 118 16.13 12.72 9.61
N LEU A 119 15.01 12.56 10.31
CA LEU A 119 14.57 11.25 10.80
C LEU A 119 14.17 10.31 9.66
N ILE A 120 13.60 10.82 8.56
CA ILE A 120 13.34 10.02 7.36
C ILE A 120 14.65 9.34 6.91
N ARG A 121 15.72 10.12 6.75
CA ARG A 121 17.02 9.62 6.31
C ARG A 121 17.62 8.64 7.31
N ASP A 122 17.54 8.95 8.60
CA ASP A 122 18.14 8.12 9.65
C ASP A 122 17.45 6.76 9.75
N ARG A 123 16.10 6.70 9.70
CA ARG A 123 15.36 5.42 9.75
C ARG A 123 15.59 4.56 8.52
N ILE A 124 15.64 5.17 7.33
CA ILE A 124 15.90 4.43 6.09
C ILE A 124 17.32 3.88 6.09
N LYS A 125 18.30 4.67 6.55
CA LYS A 125 19.69 4.24 6.69
C LYS A 125 19.84 3.10 7.70
N GLU A 126 19.09 3.13 8.80
CA GLU A 126 19.04 2.04 9.79
C GLU A 126 18.57 0.73 9.15
N ILE A 127 17.41 0.74 8.46
CA ILE A 127 16.84 -0.44 7.79
C ILE A 127 17.80 -0.98 6.73
N ARG A 128 18.30 -0.11 5.85
CA ARG A 128 19.24 -0.49 4.79
C ARG A 128 20.57 -1.00 5.35
N GLY A 129 21.03 -0.45 6.47
CA GLY A 129 22.27 -0.85 7.14
C GLY A 129 22.25 -2.31 7.63
N ALA A 130 21.06 -2.89 7.83
CA ALA A 130 20.89 -4.30 8.15
C ALA A 130 20.94 -5.23 6.92
N GLY A 131 21.01 -4.68 5.70
CA GLY A 131 21.11 -5.47 4.47
C GLY A 131 19.78 -6.03 3.94
N VAL A 132 18.65 -5.59 4.49
CA VAL A 132 17.31 -5.90 3.98
C VAL A 132 16.80 -4.82 3.02
N THR A 133 15.79 -5.13 2.22
CA THR A 133 15.15 -4.16 1.32
C THR A 133 14.51 -3.02 2.11
N SER A 134 15.00 -1.80 1.90
CA SER A 134 14.47 -0.59 2.51
C SER A 134 13.24 -0.10 1.75
N CYS A 135 12.08 -0.13 2.40
CA CYS A 135 10.81 0.28 1.81
C CYS A 135 10.06 1.24 2.74
N ALA A 136 9.45 2.28 2.17
CA ALA A 136 8.69 3.25 2.94
C ALA A 136 7.49 3.80 2.17
N ALA A 137 6.46 4.23 2.90
CA ALA A 137 5.22 4.77 2.35
C ALA A 137 5.01 6.24 2.68
N ILE A 138 4.48 6.96 1.69
CA ILE A 138 4.06 8.36 1.81
C ILE A 138 2.77 8.60 1.03
N THR A 139 1.94 9.52 1.48
CA THR A 139 0.72 9.90 0.78
C THR A 139 1.04 10.76 -0.46
N PRO A 140 0.19 10.69 -1.50
CA PRO A 140 0.32 11.56 -2.66
C PRO A 140 0.41 13.06 -2.29
N GLN A 141 -0.29 13.48 -1.23
CA GLN A 141 -0.36 14.88 -0.78
C GLN A 141 0.96 15.38 -0.18
N ARG A 142 1.70 14.51 0.53
CA ARG A 142 2.98 14.87 1.15
C ARG A 142 4.20 14.60 0.27
N LEU A 143 4.05 13.74 -0.74
CA LEU A 143 5.14 13.39 -1.65
C LEU A 143 5.90 14.60 -2.22
N PRO A 144 5.27 15.68 -2.72
CA PRO A 144 6.00 16.84 -3.23
C PRO A 144 6.88 17.53 -2.18
N THR A 145 6.42 17.61 -0.94
CA THR A 145 7.13 18.27 0.16
C THR A 145 8.39 17.51 0.57
N TYR A 146 8.35 16.17 0.55
CA TYR A 146 9.44 15.33 1.06
C TYR A 146 10.25 14.63 -0.06
N ALA A 147 10.00 14.95 -1.32
CA ALA A 147 10.67 14.32 -2.46
C ALA A 147 12.21 14.39 -2.38
N GLU A 148 12.77 15.55 -1.99
CA GLU A 148 14.24 15.69 -1.85
C GLU A 148 14.80 14.81 -0.73
N ALA A 149 14.09 14.74 0.40
CA ALA A 149 14.51 13.93 1.54
C ALA A 149 14.48 12.44 1.19
N LEU A 150 13.45 12.01 0.45
CA LEU A 150 13.31 10.65 -0.07
C LEU A 150 14.41 10.28 -1.05
N LEU A 151 14.72 11.15 -2.02
CA LEU A 151 15.81 10.94 -2.97
C LEU A 151 17.16 10.85 -2.26
N ALA A 152 17.39 11.69 -1.25
CA ALA A 152 18.62 11.66 -0.46
C ALA A 152 18.72 10.48 0.52
N ALA A 153 17.60 9.82 0.83
CA ALA A 153 17.58 8.68 1.74
C ALA A 153 17.99 7.35 1.08
N GLU A 154 18.02 7.30 -0.27
CA GLU A 154 18.41 6.11 -1.04
C GLU A 154 17.59 4.84 -0.66
N LEU A 155 16.25 4.97 -0.68
CA LEU A 155 15.34 3.83 -0.56
C LEU A 155 15.51 2.83 -1.70
N ASP A 156 15.21 1.57 -1.44
CA ASP A 156 15.12 0.52 -2.47
C ASP A 156 13.75 0.52 -3.16
N LEU A 157 12.68 0.69 -2.38
CA LEU A 157 11.29 0.71 -2.85
C LEU A 157 10.53 1.88 -2.24
N LEU A 158 9.74 2.58 -3.06
CA LEU A 158 8.84 3.63 -2.59
C LEU A 158 7.38 3.21 -2.76
N VAL A 159 6.59 3.39 -1.71
CA VAL A 159 5.14 3.21 -1.74
C VAL A 159 4.45 4.58 -1.68
N VAL A 160 3.67 4.92 -2.70
CA VAL A 160 2.80 6.08 -2.70
C VAL A 160 1.38 5.62 -2.41
N GLN A 161 0.98 5.71 -1.14
CA GLN A 161 -0.27 5.11 -0.64
C GLN A 161 -1.22 6.14 -0.04
N GLY A 162 -2.49 6.06 -0.42
CA GLY A 162 -3.61 6.72 0.26
C GLY A 162 -4.85 5.81 0.25
N SER A 163 -5.90 6.18 0.99
CA SER A 163 -7.12 5.34 1.05
C SER A 163 -7.79 5.13 -0.31
N VAL A 164 -7.74 6.16 -1.17
CA VAL A 164 -8.15 6.11 -2.58
C VAL A 164 -7.20 7.00 -3.36
N VAL A 165 -6.54 6.45 -4.38
CA VAL A 165 -5.59 7.21 -5.21
C VAL A 165 -5.98 7.15 -6.69
N SER A 166 -5.90 8.30 -7.35
CA SER A 166 -6.06 8.47 -8.79
C SER A 166 -4.74 8.96 -9.39
N ALA A 167 -4.51 8.64 -10.67
CA ALA A 167 -3.29 9.06 -11.38
C ALA A 167 -3.18 10.59 -11.52
N GLU A 168 -4.31 11.26 -11.64
CA GLU A 168 -4.44 12.72 -11.72
C GLU A 168 -5.34 13.20 -10.58
N HIS A 169 -4.88 14.24 -9.88
CA HIS A 169 -5.69 14.98 -8.92
C HIS A 169 -6.10 16.32 -9.53
N VAL A 170 -7.38 16.70 -9.43
CA VAL A 170 -7.86 17.99 -9.94
C VAL A 170 -8.09 18.92 -8.76
N THR A 171 -7.38 20.05 -8.74
CA THR A 171 -7.56 21.12 -7.75
C THR A 171 -7.92 22.43 -8.45
N ARG A 172 -8.65 23.30 -7.76
CA ARG A 172 -8.90 24.69 -8.21
C ARG A 172 -7.76 25.63 -7.84
N ASP A 173 -7.00 25.26 -6.81
CA ASP A 173 -5.92 26.06 -6.23
C ASP A 173 -4.59 25.30 -6.35
N GLY A 174 -3.59 25.92 -6.99
CA GLY A 174 -2.25 25.37 -7.17
C GLY A 174 -2.09 24.39 -8.33
N ASP A 175 -0.90 23.79 -8.43
CA ASP A 175 -0.60 22.82 -9.47
C ASP A 175 -1.12 21.42 -9.08
N PRO A 176 -1.91 20.75 -9.95
CA PRO A 176 -2.40 19.42 -9.67
C PRO A 176 -1.26 18.41 -9.57
N LEU A 177 -1.32 17.56 -8.54
CA LEU A 177 -0.38 16.45 -8.41
C LEU A 177 -0.54 15.51 -9.61
N ASN A 178 0.55 15.35 -10.36
CA ASN A 178 0.64 14.39 -11.45
C ASN A 178 1.59 13.26 -11.07
N LEU A 179 1.03 12.11 -10.70
CA LEU A 179 1.82 10.95 -10.28
C LEU A 179 2.72 10.42 -11.40
N LYS A 180 2.38 10.64 -12.68
CA LYS A 180 3.27 10.26 -13.80
C LYS A 180 4.60 10.99 -13.76
N THR A 181 4.59 12.27 -13.38
CA THR A 181 5.82 13.06 -13.25
C THR A 181 6.63 12.61 -12.05
N PHE A 182 5.97 12.39 -10.91
CA PHE A 182 6.64 12.00 -9.67
C PHE A 182 7.19 10.58 -9.71
N VAL A 183 6.43 9.60 -10.18
CA VAL A 183 6.90 8.21 -10.27
C VAL A 183 8.18 8.12 -11.11
N ARG A 184 8.23 8.85 -12.23
CA ARG A 184 9.39 8.88 -13.13
C ARG A 184 10.58 9.69 -12.61
N ARG A 185 10.41 10.43 -11.51
CA ARG A 185 11.48 11.20 -10.87
C ARG A 185 12.36 10.30 -10.00
N PHE A 186 11.82 9.18 -9.55
CA PHE A 186 12.55 8.20 -8.75
C PHE A 186 13.15 7.15 -9.68
N ASP A 187 14.44 6.89 -9.54
CA ASP A 187 15.15 5.81 -10.24
C ASP A 187 14.96 4.44 -9.56
N ILE A 188 13.98 4.35 -8.67
CA ILE A 188 13.63 3.17 -7.89
C ILE A 188 12.18 2.77 -8.18
N PRO A 189 11.84 1.47 -8.07
CA PRO A 189 10.47 1.01 -8.26
C PRO A 189 9.51 1.70 -7.30
N VAL A 190 8.44 2.27 -7.88
CA VAL A 190 7.36 2.91 -7.13
C VAL A 190 6.09 2.08 -7.20
N ILE A 191 5.56 1.73 -6.03
CA ILE A 191 4.26 1.10 -5.85
C ILE A 191 3.22 2.20 -5.57
N VAL A 192 2.03 2.13 -6.17
CA VAL A 192 1.01 3.18 -6.03
C VAL A 192 -0.37 2.58 -5.73
N GLY A 193 -1.11 3.17 -4.78
CA GLY A 193 -2.53 2.86 -4.56
C GLY A 193 -3.07 3.56 -3.31
N GLY A 194 -4.20 3.18 -2.71
CA GLY A 194 -5.09 2.09 -3.05
C GLY A 194 -6.04 2.41 -4.20
N CYS A 195 -6.35 1.38 -5.00
CA CYS A 195 -7.41 1.43 -6.00
C CYS A 195 -8.33 0.21 -5.87
N ALA A 196 -9.55 0.32 -6.39
CA ALA A 196 -10.53 -0.76 -6.30
C ALA A 196 -11.35 -0.95 -7.60
N SER A 197 -10.86 -0.42 -8.71
CA SER A 197 -11.50 -0.58 -10.01
C SER A 197 -10.48 -0.77 -11.12
N GLU A 198 -10.90 -1.44 -12.18
CA GLU A 198 -10.12 -1.66 -13.40
C GLU A 198 -9.58 -0.33 -13.96
N ARG A 199 -10.44 0.68 -14.11
CA ARG A 199 -10.05 1.98 -14.69
C ARG A 199 -9.00 2.70 -13.85
N ALA A 200 -9.18 2.70 -12.52
CA ALA A 200 -8.22 3.32 -11.61
C ALA A 200 -6.87 2.60 -11.68
N ALA A 201 -6.86 1.26 -11.61
CA ALA A 201 -5.65 0.45 -11.73
C ALA A 201 -4.93 0.72 -13.06
N ARG A 202 -5.66 0.73 -14.19
CA ARG A 202 -5.10 1.02 -15.51
C ARG A 202 -4.42 2.39 -15.58
N HIS A 203 -5.06 3.43 -15.03
CA HIS A 203 -4.48 4.77 -15.03
C HIS A 203 -3.25 4.85 -14.13
N LEU A 204 -3.25 4.19 -12.98
CA LEU A 204 -2.08 4.12 -12.11
C LEU A 204 -0.92 3.37 -12.78
N MET A 205 -1.17 2.26 -13.49
CA MET A 205 -0.13 1.55 -14.25
C MET A 205 0.54 2.46 -15.29
N ARG A 206 -0.25 3.32 -15.96
CA ARG A 206 0.26 4.26 -16.98
C ARG A 206 1.12 5.39 -16.43
N THR A 207 1.19 5.59 -15.11
CA THR A 207 2.16 6.53 -14.51
C THR A 207 3.59 6.02 -14.62
N GLY A 208 3.76 4.69 -14.75
CA GLY A 208 5.05 3.99 -14.67
C GLY A 208 5.26 3.24 -13.35
N ALA A 209 4.21 3.05 -12.55
CA ALA A 209 4.30 2.30 -11.30
C ALA A 209 4.72 0.84 -11.55
N ALA A 210 5.64 0.32 -10.73
CA ALA A 210 6.09 -1.07 -10.75
C ALA A 210 5.06 -2.02 -10.12
N GLY A 211 4.25 -1.49 -9.19
CA GLY A 211 3.17 -2.25 -8.54
C GLY A 211 1.98 -1.36 -8.15
N ILE A 212 0.81 -1.97 -8.01
CA ILE A 212 -0.44 -1.31 -7.61
C ILE A 212 -0.97 -1.93 -6.32
N LEU A 213 -1.24 -1.10 -5.31
CA LEU A 213 -2.00 -1.53 -4.13
C LEU A 213 -3.49 -1.58 -4.48
N VAL A 214 -4.11 -2.73 -4.24
CA VAL A 214 -5.51 -3.01 -4.56
C VAL A 214 -6.28 -3.20 -3.27
N GLY A 215 -7.24 -2.31 -3.02
CA GLY A 215 -8.11 -2.32 -1.85
C GLY A 215 -8.58 -0.92 -1.49
N VAL A 216 -9.88 -0.78 -1.23
CA VAL A 216 -10.49 0.44 -0.69
C VAL A 216 -11.55 0.01 0.31
N GLY A 217 -11.33 0.35 1.59
CA GLY A 217 -12.26 0.06 2.68
C GLY A 217 -12.33 -1.43 3.08
N ALA A 218 -11.35 -2.25 2.67
CA ALA A 218 -11.27 -3.67 3.03
C ALA A 218 -10.39 -3.93 4.28
N GLY A 219 -9.57 -2.96 4.70
CA GLY A 219 -8.72 -3.08 5.89
C GLY A 219 -9.52 -3.24 7.17
N ALA A 220 -9.04 -4.06 8.10
CA ALA A 220 -9.74 -4.36 9.36
C ALA A 220 -9.98 -3.11 10.23
N THR A 221 -9.06 -2.14 10.18
CA THR A 221 -9.15 -0.86 10.89
C THR A 221 -9.78 0.25 10.06
N SER A 222 -10.18 -0.03 8.81
CA SER A 222 -10.74 1.00 7.92
C SER A 222 -12.21 1.25 8.23
N THR A 223 -12.55 2.52 8.44
CA THR A 223 -13.94 2.98 8.60
C THR A 223 -14.53 3.55 7.30
N THR A 224 -13.77 3.53 6.19
CA THR A 224 -14.15 4.15 4.91
C THR A 224 -15.52 3.70 4.41
N ARG A 225 -15.84 2.41 4.53
CA ARG A 225 -17.15 1.88 4.13
C ARG A 225 -18.27 2.41 5.02
N THR A 226 -18.07 2.40 6.33
CA THR A 226 -19.10 2.78 7.32
C THR A 226 -19.34 4.29 7.34
N VAL A 227 -18.28 5.09 7.18
CA VAL A 227 -18.34 6.56 7.29
C VAL A 227 -18.66 7.21 5.94
N LEU A 228 -18.02 6.77 4.85
CA LEU A 228 -18.16 7.40 3.54
C LEU A 228 -19.11 6.65 2.60
N GLY A 229 -19.49 5.41 2.93
CA GLY A 229 -20.26 4.55 2.01
C GLY A 229 -19.44 4.12 0.79
N VAL A 230 -18.12 4.29 0.81
CA VAL A 230 -17.21 3.98 -0.29
C VAL A 230 -16.42 2.73 0.02
N GLY A 231 -16.33 1.82 -0.96
CA GLY A 231 -15.49 0.63 -0.85
C GLY A 231 -15.83 -0.38 -1.92
N THR A 232 -15.04 -1.44 -1.98
CA THR A 232 -15.30 -2.56 -2.89
C THR A 232 -14.95 -3.87 -2.19
N ALA A 233 -15.59 -4.95 -2.61
CA ALA A 233 -15.28 -6.27 -2.09
C ALA A 233 -13.95 -6.76 -2.67
N GLN A 234 -13.04 -7.22 -1.81
CA GLN A 234 -11.62 -7.34 -2.12
C GLN A 234 -11.32 -8.30 -3.27
N ALA A 235 -12.00 -9.46 -3.34
CA ALA A 235 -11.77 -10.41 -4.43
C ALA A 235 -12.16 -9.83 -5.80
N THR A 236 -13.26 -9.06 -5.85
CA THR A 236 -13.68 -8.37 -7.07
C THR A 236 -12.70 -7.26 -7.45
N ALA A 237 -12.19 -6.49 -6.49
CA ALA A 237 -11.20 -5.45 -6.75
C ALA A 237 -9.90 -6.03 -7.34
N ILE A 238 -9.40 -7.15 -6.78
CA ILE A 238 -8.22 -7.85 -7.30
C ILE A 238 -8.45 -8.35 -8.72
N ALA A 239 -9.60 -8.97 -9.00
CA ALA A 239 -9.94 -9.46 -10.33
C ALA A 239 -10.02 -8.33 -11.38
N ASP A 240 -10.62 -7.19 -11.01
CA ASP A 240 -10.71 -6.01 -11.87
C ASP A 240 -9.34 -5.39 -12.15
N ALA A 241 -8.50 -5.24 -11.12
CA ALA A 241 -7.14 -4.76 -11.28
C ALA A 241 -6.28 -5.72 -12.14
N ARG A 242 -6.50 -7.05 -12.02
CA ARG A 242 -5.87 -8.06 -12.88
C ARG A 242 -6.26 -7.89 -14.35
N ALA A 243 -7.52 -7.59 -14.64
CA ALA A 243 -7.97 -7.31 -16.00
C ALA A 243 -7.24 -6.10 -16.58
N ALA A 244 -7.12 -5.02 -15.80
CA ALA A 244 -6.34 -3.83 -16.18
C ALA A 244 -4.86 -4.16 -16.44
N ARG A 245 -4.22 -4.94 -15.55
CA ARG A 245 -2.83 -5.37 -15.72
C ARG A 245 -2.62 -6.17 -16.99
N THR A 246 -3.52 -7.12 -17.27
CA THR A 246 -3.41 -7.98 -18.47
C THR A 246 -3.46 -7.12 -19.73
N GLN A 247 -4.41 -6.19 -19.81
CA GLN A 247 -4.46 -5.25 -20.93
C GLN A 247 -3.23 -4.33 -20.98
N HIS A 248 -2.73 -3.86 -19.84
CA HIS A 248 -1.52 -3.03 -19.81
C HIS A 248 -0.31 -3.80 -20.35
N LEU A 249 -0.12 -5.05 -19.93
CA LEU A 249 0.93 -5.93 -20.42
C LEU A 249 0.83 -6.13 -21.94
N ASP A 250 -0.38 -6.36 -22.47
CA ASP A 250 -0.60 -6.50 -23.91
C ASP A 250 -0.30 -5.20 -24.68
N GLU A 251 -0.60 -4.04 -24.10
CA GLU A 251 -0.38 -2.72 -24.70
C GLU A 251 1.09 -2.28 -24.67
N THR A 252 1.84 -2.61 -23.61
CA THR A 252 3.16 -2.01 -23.33
C THR A 252 4.31 -3.00 -23.21
N GLY A 253 4.02 -4.29 -23.03
CA GLY A 253 5.01 -5.32 -22.69
C GLY A 253 5.51 -5.24 -21.24
N VAL A 254 4.97 -4.34 -20.41
CA VAL A 254 5.40 -4.13 -19.02
C VAL A 254 4.47 -4.87 -18.06
N TYR A 255 5.05 -5.70 -17.19
CA TYR A 255 4.31 -6.39 -16.13
C TYR A 255 4.27 -5.51 -14.86
N VAL A 256 3.07 -5.09 -14.46
CA VAL A 256 2.86 -4.32 -13.21
C VAL A 256 2.30 -5.24 -12.14
N HIS A 257 2.94 -5.28 -10.97
CA HIS A 257 2.50 -6.12 -9.86
C HIS A 257 1.19 -5.64 -9.25
N LEU A 258 0.40 -6.56 -8.70
CA LEU A 258 -0.80 -6.24 -7.94
C LEU A 258 -0.62 -6.77 -6.52
N ILE A 259 -0.74 -5.87 -5.55
CA ILE A 259 -0.55 -6.17 -4.14
C ILE A 259 -1.91 -5.99 -3.47
N ALA A 260 -2.45 -7.08 -2.92
CA ALA A 260 -3.74 -7.04 -2.24
C ALA A 260 -3.57 -6.39 -0.86
N ASP A 261 -4.16 -5.21 -0.69
CA ASP A 261 -4.07 -4.41 0.53
C ASP A 261 -5.42 -4.38 1.27
N GLY A 262 -5.49 -5.13 2.37
CA GLY A 262 -6.68 -5.25 3.23
C GLY A 262 -7.55 -6.47 2.95
N GLY A 263 -8.39 -6.80 3.94
CA GLY A 263 -9.36 -7.90 3.87
C GLY A 263 -8.78 -9.31 4.12
N ILE A 264 -7.47 -9.43 4.28
CA ILE A 264 -6.78 -10.70 4.56
C ILE A 264 -6.80 -10.97 6.06
N ARG A 265 -7.28 -12.15 6.48
CA ARG A 265 -7.43 -12.56 7.89
C ARG A 265 -6.70 -13.86 8.23
N THR A 266 -6.60 -14.78 7.28
CA THR A 266 -5.91 -16.07 7.40
C THR A 266 -5.06 -16.29 6.16
N GLY A 267 -4.22 -17.34 6.16
CA GLY A 267 -3.46 -17.76 4.97
C GLY A 267 -4.29 -18.47 3.90
N GLY A 268 -5.62 -18.56 4.08
CA GLY A 268 -6.52 -19.50 3.42
C GLY A 268 -7.40 -20.22 4.43
#